data_AF-A0A378MA62-F1
#
_entry.id   AF-A0A378MA62-F1
#
_cell.length_a   1.000
_cell.length_b   1.000
_cell.length_c   1.000
_cell.angle_alpha   90.00
_cell.angle_beta   90.00
_cell.angle_gamma   90.00
#
_symmetry.space_group_name_H-M   'P 1'
#
loop_
_entity.id
_entity.type
_entity.pdbx_description
1 polymer ?
#
loop_
_entity_poly.entity_id
_entity_poly.type
_entity_poly.pdbx_seq_one_letter_code
_entity_poly.pdbx_strand_id
1 'polypeptide(L)'
;MNIFKRFWKSLYAPETIATFRSDKLAKSIIYLILLSFVAFLPTAYYTYSTTKDALHVGEETISQQIPEFQVDSGKLKVTDSKEQKEPISIDQGNLHIYFDAADKITPNYVDARIGSYDSAIAFLTDGIYISAAGNSQKVAYETVGITDKASLIHAYQSVEKLATILVPFILLFVFIIILFSTAMEVLLFAVLGFY
;
A
#
# COMPACT_ATOMS: atom_id res chain seq x y z
N MET A 1 -30.56 26.20 7.25
CA MET A 1 -30.58 24.79 7.70
C MET A 1 -29.18 24.40 8.17
N ASN A 2 -29.03 23.62 9.25
CA ASN A 2 -27.72 23.06 9.64
C ASN A 2 -27.21 22.14 8.51
N ILE A 3 -25.89 22.11 8.30
CA ILE A 3 -25.21 21.28 7.31
C ILE A 3 -25.57 19.78 7.36
N PHE A 4 -25.81 19.20 8.54
CA PHE A 4 -26.20 17.79 8.65
C PHE A 4 -27.64 17.54 8.16
N LYS A 5 -28.56 18.45 8.48
CA LYS A 5 -29.93 18.40 7.95
C LYS A 5 -29.93 18.61 6.43
N ARG A 6 -29.00 19.44 5.93
CA ARG A 6 -28.79 19.68 4.50
C ARG A 6 -28.31 18.41 3.79
N PHE A 7 -27.30 17.75 4.34
CA PHE A 7 -26.81 16.46 3.84
C PHE A 7 -27.93 15.42 3.80
N TRP A 8 -28.64 15.21 4.92
CA TRP A 8 -29.73 14.23 4.98
C TRP A 8 -30.82 14.48 3.93
N LYS A 9 -31.30 15.73 3.80
CA LYS A 9 -32.30 16.09 2.80
C LYS A 9 -31.79 15.99 1.36
N SER A 10 -30.49 16.15 1.12
CA SER A 10 -29.92 16.02 -0.22
C SER A 10 -30.03 14.60 -0.79
N LEU A 11 -30.23 13.60 0.06
CA LEU A 11 -30.36 12.20 -0.37
C LEU A 11 -31.74 11.87 -0.96
N TYR A 12 -32.78 12.64 -0.65
CA TYR A 12 -34.16 12.27 -1.02
C TYR A 12 -35.11 13.44 -1.37
N ALA A 13 -34.73 14.69 -1.12
CA ALA A 13 -35.61 15.85 -1.29
C ALA A 13 -35.08 16.84 -2.35
N PRO A 14 -35.30 16.59 -3.65
CA PRO A 14 -34.79 17.43 -4.74
C PRO A 14 -35.27 18.88 -4.65
N GLU A 15 -36.49 19.12 -4.18
CA GLU A 15 -37.02 20.47 -3.94
C GLU A 15 -36.18 21.26 -2.92
N THR A 16 -35.64 20.56 -1.91
CA THR A 16 -34.74 21.20 -0.94
C THR A 16 -33.38 21.50 -1.57
N ILE A 17 -32.88 20.67 -2.49
CA ILE A 17 -31.62 20.89 -3.19
C ILE A 17 -31.68 22.16 -4.04
N ALA A 18 -32.81 22.44 -4.68
CA ALA A 18 -33.02 23.65 -5.48
C ALA A 18 -32.80 24.94 -4.66
N THR A 19 -33.11 24.92 -3.36
CA THR A 19 -32.89 26.08 -2.48
C THR A 19 -31.41 26.39 -2.23
N PHE A 20 -30.51 25.43 -2.47
CA PHE A 20 -29.07 25.58 -2.22
C PHE A 20 -28.39 26.54 -3.20
N ARG A 21 -29.00 26.81 -4.36
CA ARG A 21 -28.48 27.79 -5.33
C ARG A 21 -28.38 29.21 -4.76
N SER A 22 -29.22 29.51 -3.77
CA SER A 22 -29.31 30.84 -3.15
C SER A 22 -28.41 30.98 -1.91
N ASP A 23 -27.62 29.94 -1.58
CA ASP A 23 -26.73 30.00 -0.42
C ASP A 23 -25.48 30.86 -0.69
N LYS A 24 -24.96 31.46 0.38
CA LYS A 24 -23.68 32.19 0.34
C LYS A 24 -22.54 31.22 0.00
N LEU A 25 -21.56 31.70 -0.76
CA LEU A 25 -20.38 30.95 -1.20
C LEU A 25 -19.74 30.12 -0.06
N ALA A 26 -19.51 30.73 1.10
CA ALA A 26 -18.91 30.05 2.25
C ALA A 26 -19.67 28.79 2.70
N LYS A 27 -21.01 28.81 2.67
CA LYS A 27 -21.82 27.63 3.03
C LYS A 27 -21.70 26.52 1.99
N SER A 28 -21.60 26.88 0.72
CA SER A 28 -21.42 25.92 -0.37
C SER A 28 -20.04 25.27 -0.31
N ILE A 29 -18.99 26.04 0.00
CA ILE A 29 -17.63 25.51 0.19
C ILE A 29 -17.59 24.50 1.34
N ILE A 30 -18.15 24.85 2.51
CA ILE A 30 -18.16 23.93 3.67
C ILE A 30 -18.97 22.66 3.34
N TYR A 31 -20.09 22.79 2.61
CA TYR A 31 -20.88 21.65 2.17
C TYR A 31 -20.11 20.74 1.21
N LEU A 32 -19.32 21.30 0.30
CA LEU A 32 -18.47 20.56 -0.63
C LEU A 32 -17.36 19.81 0.11
N ILE A 33 -16.74 20.43 1.12
CA ILE A 33 -15.76 19.78 1.98
C ILE A 33 -16.38 18.58 2.71
N LEU A 34 -17.58 18.75 3.28
CA LEU A 34 -18.29 17.66 3.97
C LEU A 34 -18.58 16.51 2.99
N LEU A 35 -19.09 16.81 1.79
CA LEU A 35 -19.41 15.79 0.80
C LEU A 35 -18.17 15.02 0.35
N SER A 36 -17.08 15.74 0.09
CA SER A 36 -15.78 15.15 -0.27
C SER A 36 -15.24 14.28 0.85
N PHE A 37 -15.41 14.69 2.12
CA PHE A 37 -14.97 13.92 3.27
C PHE A 37 -15.76 12.62 3.41
N VAL A 38 -17.08 12.67 3.28
CA VAL A 38 -17.93 11.45 3.32
C VAL A 38 -17.57 10.51 2.17
N ALA A 39 -17.36 11.03 0.96
CA ALA A 39 -16.95 10.24 -0.20
C ALA A 39 -15.55 9.62 -0.05
N PHE A 40 -14.65 10.26 0.71
CA PHE A 40 -13.30 9.79 0.98
C PHE A 40 -13.24 8.64 2.01
N LEU A 41 -14.19 8.56 2.95
CA LEU A 41 -14.15 7.59 4.06
C LEU A 41 -13.99 6.12 3.62
N PRO A 42 -14.71 5.60 2.60
CA PRO A 42 -14.54 4.21 2.16
C PRO A 42 -13.12 3.94 1.66
N THR A 43 -12.57 4.83 0.84
CA THR A 43 -11.21 4.74 0.31
C THR A 43 -10.18 4.79 1.44
N ALA A 44 -10.37 5.70 2.39
CA ALA A 44 -9.50 5.84 3.55
C ALA A 44 -9.47 4.56 4.40
N TYR A 45 -10.65 4.01 4.71
CA TYR A 45 -10.79 2.79 5.46
C TYR A 45 -10.13 1.61 4.76
N TYR A 46 -10.47 1.38 3.48
CA TYR A 46 -9.93 0.26 2.70
C TYR A 46 -8.40 0.34 2.56
N THR A 47 -7.87 1.53 2.29
CA THR A 47 -6.42 1.75 2.17
C THR A 47 -5.72 1.46 3.50
N TYR A 48 -6.27 1.97 4.60
CA TYR A 48 -5.69 1.78 5.93
C TYR A 48 -5.72 0.30 6.34
N SER A 49 -6.87 -0.36 6.21
CA SER A 49 -7.02 -1.78 6.57
C SER A 49 -6.10 -2.67 5.73
N THR A 50 -6.12 -2.50 4.41
CA THR A 50 -5.29 -3.30 3.48
C THR A 50 -3.81 -3.11 3.75
N THR A 51 -3.37 -1.87 4.02
CA THR A 51 -1.96 -1.61 4.36
C THR A 51 -1.57 -2.27 5.67
N LYS A 52 -2.43 -2.17 6.70
CA LYS A 52 -2.18 -2.79 8.00
C LYS A 52 -2.11 -4.31 7.90
N ASP A 53 -3.03 -4.92 7.16
CA ASP A 53 -3.08 -6.37 6.96
C ASP A 53 -1.85 -6.84 6.19
N ALA A 54 -1.44 -6.12 5.13
CA ALA A 54 -0.22 -6.42 4.38
C ALA A 54 1.04 -6.35 5.28
N LEU A 55 1.12 -5.33 6.15
CA LEU A 55 2.22 -5.20 7.10
C LEU A 55 2.22 -6.35 8.14
N HIS A 56 1.05 -6.79 8.59
CA HIS A 56 0.96 -7.90 9.52
C HIS A 56 1.37 -9.24 8.89
N VAL A 57 0.88 -9.53 7.68
CA VAL A 57 1.24 -10.74 6.93
C VAL A 57 2.74 -10.80 6.65
N GLY A 58 3.36 -9.67 6.29
CA GLY A 58 4.80 -9.61 6.09
C GLY A 58 5.60 -9.88 7.36
N GLU A 59 5.17 -9.34 8.52
CA GLU A 59 5.80 -9.61 9.82
C GLU A 59 5.72 -11.10 10.18
N GLU A 60 4.54 -11.69 10.03
CA GLU A 60 4.30 -13.10 10.32
C GLU A 60 5.14 -13.99 9.40
N THR A 61 5.20 -13.67 8.10
CA THR A 61 5.97 -14.44 7.12
C THR A 61 7.47 -14.41 7.44
N ILE A 62 8.04 -13.23 7.70
CA ILE A 62 9.46 -13.10 8.07
C ILE A 62 9.75 -13.84 9.37
N SER A 63 8.86 -13.74 10.36
CA SER A 63 9.12 -14.31 11.68
C SER A 63 8.99 -15.85 11.69
N GLN A 64 7.95 -16.38 11.05
CA GLN A 64 7.57 -17.79 11.16
C GLN A 64 8.04 -18.67 10.00
N GLN A 65 8.10 -18.13 8.78
CA GLN A 65 8.29 -18.94 7.57
C GLN A 65 9.69 -18.79 6.97
N ILE A 66 10.36 -17.65 7.19
CA ILE A 66 11.77 -17.48 6.82
C ILE A 66 12.66 -18.19 7.86
N PRO A 67 13.55 -19.09 7.43
CA PRO A 67 14.43 -19.82 8.34
C PRO A 67 15.51 -18.91 8.92
N GLU A 68 16.19 -19.38 9.97
CA GLU A 68 17.36 -18.68 10.52
C GLU A 68 18.52 -18.69 9.52
N PHE A 69 19.05 -17.49 9.25
CA PHE A 69 20.14 -17.30 8.30
C PHE A 69 21.15 -16.26 8.81
N GLN A 70 22.34 -16.31 8.22
CA GLN A 70 23.38 -15.30 8.30
C GLN A 70 23.89 -14.96 6.91
N VAL A 71 24.35 -13.73 6.73
CA VAL A 71 25.01 -13.28 5.52
C VAL A 71 26.51 -13.20 5.82
N ASP A 72 27.27 -14.09 5.18
CA ASP A 72 28.73 -14.13 5.30
C ASP A 72 29.34 -13.80 3.94
N SER A 73 30.19 -12.77 3.93
CA SER A 73 30.87 -12.29 2.71
C SER A 73 29.89 -11.96 1.57
N GLY A 74 28.79 -11.28 1.92
CA GLY A 74 27.72 -10.91 1.00
C GLY A 74 26.78 -12.06 0.58
N LYS A 75 26.98 -13.28 1.11
CA LYS A 75 26.21 -14.45 0.74
C LYS A 75 25.35 -15.00 1.86
N LEU A 76 24.09 -15.29 1.53
CA LEU A 76 23.12 -15.95 2.39
C LEU A 76 23.57 -17.38 2.72
N LYS A 77 23.62 -17.70 4.01
CA LYS A 77 23.88 -19.03 4.56
C LYS A 77 22.86 -19.35 5.63
N VAL A 78 22.26 -20.52 5.55
CA VAL A 78 21.30 -20.99 6.56
C VAL A 78 22.07 -21.52 7.75
N THR A 79 21.65 -21.13 8.96
CA THR A 79 22.36 -21.47 10.20
C THR A 79 21.90 -22.82 10.77
N ASP A 80 20.69 -23.25 10.41
CA ASP A 80 20.14 -24.52 10.89
C ASP A 80 20.65 -25.72 10.06
N SER A 81 21.04 -26.79 10.74
CA SER A 81 22.02 -27.80 10.29
C SER A 81 21.52 -28.79 9.24
N LYS A 82 20.31 -28.62 8.71
CA LYS A 82 19.89 -29.28 7.48
C LYS A 82 20.19 -28.30 6.37
N GLU A 83 21.32 -28.49 5.67
CA GLU A 83 21.61 -27.83 4.40
C GLU A 83 20.30 -27.62 3.66
N GLN A 84 19.85 -26.37 3.54
CA GLN A 84 18.60 -26.08 2.89
C GLN A 84 18.81 -26.27 1.41
N LYS A 85 18.73 -27.53 0.98
CA LYS A 85 19.03 -27.95 -0.39
C LYS A 85 17.97 -27.46 -1.34
N GLU A 86 16.74 -27.28 -0.87
CA GLU A 86 15.63 -26.84 -1.71
C GLU A 86 15.15 -25.44 -1.32
N PRO A 87 14.80 -24.61 -2.31
CA PRO A 87 14.17 -23.32 -2.06
C PRO A 87 12.83 -23.46 -1.34
N ILE A 88 12.51 -22.48 -0.49
CA ILE A 88 11.15 -22.31 0.04
C ILE A 88 10.39 -21.37 -0.89
N SER A 89 9.15 -21.72 -1.20
CA SER A 89 8.17 -20.84 -1.83
C SER A 89 7.01 -20.62 -0.86
N ILE A 90 6.64 -19.36 -0.66
CA ILE A 90 5.56 -18.92 0.22
C ILE A 90 4.64 -18.04 -0.61
N ASP A 91 3.40 -18.47 -0.77
CA ASP A 91 2.40 -17.75 -1.58
C ASP A 91 1.36 -17.09 -0.66
N GLN A 92 1.27 -15.76 -0.75
CA GLN A 92 0.35 -14.91 0.03
C GLN A 92 -0.55 -14.12 -0.94
N GLY A 93 -1.47 -14.82 -1.61
CA GLY A 93 -2.33 -14.22 -2.62
C GLY A 93 -1.53 -13.77 -3.85
N ASN A 94 -1.43 -12.45 -4.06
CA ASN A 94 -0.69 -11.86 -5.18
C ASN A 94 0.79 -11.57 -4.83
N LEU A 95 1.24 -11.94 -3.62
CA LEU A 95 2.64 -11.81 -3.20
C LEU A 95 3.29 -13.19 -3.09
N HIS A 96 4.33 -13.41 -3.88
CA HIS A 96 5.12 -14.63 -3.91
C HIS A 96 6.48 -14.40 -3.24
N ILE A 97 6.79 -15.14 -2.19
CA ILE A 97 8.05 -15.01 -1.47
C ILE A 97 8.88 -16.26 -1.70
N TYR A 98 10.13 -16.08 -2.12
CA TYR A 98 11.07 -17.17 -2.34
C TYR A 98 12.26 -17.03 -1.39
N PHE A 99 12.72 -18.13 -0.82
CA PHE A 99 13.95 -18.16 -0.03
C PHE A 99 14.87 -19.25 -0.57
N ASP A 100 16.06 -18.86 -1.02
CA ASP A 100 17.02 -19.76 -1.62
C ASP A 100 18.46 -19.39 -1.26
N ALA A 101 19.04 -20.17 -0.36
CA ALA A 101 20.46 -20.10 -0.03
C ALA A 101 21.34 -21.03 -0.89
N ALA A 102 20.74 -21.93 -1.67
CA ALA A 102 21.43 -22.96 -2.45
C ALA A 102 21.69 -22.57 -3.92
N ASP A 103 21.36 -21.33 -4.32
CA ASP A 103 21.58 -20.77 -5.66
C ASP A 103 20.88 -21.57 -6.79
N LYS A 104 19.67 -22.05 -6.52
CA LYS A 104 18.80 -22.80 -7.44
C LYS A 104 17.77 -21.93 -8.15
N ILE A 105 17.39 -20.80 -7.56
CA ILE A 105 16.45 -19.82 -8.08
C ILE A 105 17.22 -18.64 -8.64
N THR A 106 16.88 -18.24 -9.85
CA THR A 106 17.43 -17.04 -10.51
C THR A 106 16.36 -15.96 -10.63
N PRO A 107 16.75 -14.68 -10.82
CA PRO A 107 15.80 -13.61 -11.13
C PRO A 107 14.80 -13.96 -12.24
N ASN A 108 15.29 -14.54 -13.34
CA ASN A 108 14.45 -14.95 -14.47
C ASN A 108 13.42 -16.04 -14.09
N TYR A 109 13.78 -16.93 -13.16
CA TYR A 109 12.85 -17.94 -12.65
C TYR A 109 11.70 -17.31 -11.88
N VAL A 110 11.99 -16.29 -11.08
CA VAL A 110 10.98 -15.55 -10.32
C VAL A 110 10.03 -14.83 -11.26
N ASP A 111 10.56 -14.07 -12.22
CA ASP A 111 9.73 -13.31 -13.17
C ASP A 111 8.87 -14.20 -14.06
N ALA A 112 9.34 -15.41 -14.41
CA ALA A 112 8.58 -16.36 -15.22
C ALA A 112 7.41 -17.02 -14.47
N ARG A 113 7.35 -16.90 -13.14
CA ARG A 113 6.37 -17.60 -12.29
C ARG A 113 5.32 -16.71 -11.66
N ILE A 114 5.48 -15.40 -11.76
CA ILE A 114 4.50 -14.45 -11.26
C ILE A 114 3.65 -13.90 -12.39
N GLY A 115 2.36 -13.68 -12.15
CA GLY A 115 1.47 -13.03 -13.09
C GLY A 115 1.83 -11.54 -13.27
N SER A 116 1.31 -10.92 -14.32
CA SER A 116 1.60 -9.51 -14.64
C SER A 116 1.15 -8.51 -13.57
N TYR A 117 0.24 -8.92 -12.69
CA TYR A 117 -0.27 -8.10 -11.58
C TYR A 117 0.20 -8.59 -10.20
N ASP A 118 1.04 -9.62 -10.18
CA ASP A 118 1.59 -10.18 -8.95
C ASP A 118 2.92 -9.51 -8.62
N SER A 119 3.37 -9.72 -7.38
CA SER A 119 4.66 -9.25 -6.90
C SER A 119 5.43 -10.42 -6.31
N ALA A 120 6.75 -10.37 -6.40
CA ALA A 120 7.63 -11.32 -5.74
C ALA A 120 8.75 -10.65 -4.96
N ILE A 121 9.10 -11.29 -3.84
CA ILE A 121 10.31 -11.00 -3.07
C ILE A 121 11.08 -12.31 -2.95
N ALA A 122 12.27 -12.38 -3.53
CA ALA A 122 13.14 -13.54 -3.45
C ALA A 122 14.42 -13.20 -2.66
N PHE A 123 14.63 -13.90 -1.56
CA PHE A 123 15.89 -13.91 -0.82
C PHE A 123 16.82 -14.91 -1.52
N LEU A 124 17.68 -14.40 -2.41
CA LEU A 124 18.64 -15.20 -3.19
C LEU A 124 20.00 -15.23 -2.50
N THR A 125 20.87 -16.14 -2.92
CA THR A 125 22.18 -16.33 -2.30
C THR A 125 23.02 -15.06 -2.16
N ASP A 126 22.93 -14.11 -3.09
CA ASP A 126 23.75 -12.88 -3.14
C ASP A 126 22.93 -11.58 -3.01
N GLY A 127 21.65 -11.66 -2.66
CA GLY A 127 20.84 -10.48 -2.39
C GLY A 127 19.34 -10.71 -2.42
N ILE A 128 18.59 -9.63 -2.19
CA ILE A 128 17.13 -9.62 -2.26
C ILE A 128 16.72 -9.17 -3.66
N TYR A 129 15.99 -10.01 -4.37
CA TYR A 129 15.35 -9.70 -5.63
C TYR A 129 13.89 -9.34 -5.40
N ILE A 130 13.46 -8.21 -5.94
CA ILE A 130 12.09 -7.71 -5.84
C ILE A 130 11.58 -7.52 -7.26
N SER A 131 10.42 -8.09 -7.57
CA SER A 131 9.75 -7.97 -8.86
C SER A 131 8.31 -7.54 -8.62
N ALA A 132 7.89 -6.40 -9.16
CA ALA A 132 6.54 -5.88 -9.00
C ALA A 132 6.17 -4.99 -10.19
N ALA A 133 4.96 -5.17 -10.74
CA ALA A 133 4.41 -4.33 -11.80
C ALA A 133 5.38 -4.14 -12.99
N GLY A 134 6.03 -5.22 -13.43
CA GLY A 134 6.98 -5.22 -14.56
C GLY A 134 8.32 -4.54 -14.29
N ASN A 135 8.58 -4.12 -13.04
CA ASN A 135 9.86 -3.59 -12.62
C ASN A 135 10.51 -4.57 -11.66
N SER A 136 11.76 -4.92 -11.93
CA SER A 136 12.51 -5.82 -11.07
C SER A 136 13.85 -5.23 -10.70
N GLN A 137 14.25 -5.43 -9.44
CA GLN A 137 15.51 -4.94 -8.91
C GLN A 137 16.12 -5.98 -7.98
N LYS A 138 17.45 -6.08 -8.04
CA LYS A 138 18.22 -6.86 -7.08
C LYS A 138 19.03 -5.93 -6.20
N VAL A 139 18.92 -6.10 -4.90
CA VAL A 139 19.62 -5.30 -3.91
C VAL A 139 20.50 -6.23 -3.07
N ALA A 140 21.80 -5.92 -2.98
CA ALA A 140 22.73 -6.70 -2.17
C ALA A 140 22.40 -6.54 -0.68
N TYR A 141 22.59 -7.62 0.10
CA TYR A 141 22.33 -7.62 1.54
C TYR A 141 23.10 -6.53 2.30
N GLU A 142 24.34 -6.28 1.90
CA GLU A 142 25.21 -5.25 2.48
C GLU A 142 24.64 -3.83 2.27
N THR A 143 24.02 -3.58 1.11
CA THR A 143 23.43 -2.27 0.78
C THR A 143 22.26 -1.93 1.70
N VAL A 144 21.50 -2.94 2.12
CA VAL A 144 20.35 -2.79 3.03
C VAL A 144 20.69 -3.08 4.49
N GLY A 145 21.95 -3.39 4.79
CA GLY A 145 22.42 -3.66 6.15
C GLY A 145 21.85 -4.94 6.77
N ILE A 146 21.50 -5.94 5.95
CA ILE A 146 20.98 -7.22 6.41
C ILE A 146 22.14 -8.21 6.59
N THR A 147 22.39 -8.62 7.82
CA THR A 147 23.45 -9.57 8.20
C THR A 147 22.90 -10.91 8.69
N ASP A 148 21.65 -10.93 9.14
CA ASP A 148 20.96 -12.09 9.70
C ASP A 148 19.44 -11.84 9.74
N LYS A 149 18.68 -12.84 10.19
CA LYS A 149 17.21 -12.71 10.30
C LYS A 149 16.78 -11.58 11.25
N ALA A 150 17.51 -11.32 12.33
CA ALA A 150 17.15 -10.26 13.28
C ALA A 150 17.31 -8.87 12.66
N SER A 151 18.36 -8.65 11.87
CA SER A 151 18.56 -7.43 11.09
C SER A 151 17.48 -7.23 10.03
N LEU A 152 17.00 -8.30 9.39
CA LEU A 152 15.86 -8.26 8.46
C LEU A 152 14.57 -7.86 9.19
N ILE A 153 14.29 -8.45 10.36
CA ILE A 153 13.13 -8.06 11.19
C ILE A 153 13.22 -6.59 11.59
N HIS A 154 14.41 -6.11 11.99
CA HIS A 154 14.61 -4.71 12.36
C HIS A 154 14.42 -3.76 11.16
N ALA A 155 14.89 -4.14 9.98
CA ALA A 155 14.64 -3.39 8.73
C ALA A 155 13.14 -3.33 8.42
N TYR A 156 12.44 -4.45 8.57
CA TYR A 156 10.99 -4.54 8.37
C TYR A 156 10.21 -3.66 9.35
N GLN A 157 10.54 -3.70 10.64
CA GLN A 157 9.94 -2.82 11.66
C GLN A 157 10.17 -1.34 11.36
N SER A 158 11.29 -1.00 10.72
CA SER A 158 11.55 0.37 10.27
C SER A 158 10.60 0.79 9.13
N VAL A 159 10.32 -0.13 8.20
CA VAL A 159 9.32 0.07 7.13
C VAL A 159 7.92 0.20 7.73
N GLU A 160 7.54 -0.64 8.69
CA GLU A 160 6.24 -0.58 9.37
C GLU A 160 6.02 0.76 10.09
N LYS A 161 7.03 1.23 10.84
CA LYS A 161 7.00 2.55 11.49
C LYS A 161 6.85 3.67 10.47
N LEU A 162 7.61 3.60 9.38
CA LEU A 162 7.53 4.60 8.31
C LEU A 162 6.14 4.60 7.66
N ALA A 163 5.59 3.42 7.34
CA ALA A 163 4.26 3.27 6.77
C ALA A 163 3.18 3.85 7.71
N THR A 164 3.27 3.58 9.01
CA THR A 164 2.35 4.13 10.02
C THR A 164 2.35 5.66 10.02
N ILE A 165 3.49 6.29 9.76
CA ILE A 165 3.62 7.75 9.67
C ILE A 165 3.15 8.25 8.30
N LEU A 166 3.56 7.61 7.21
CA LEU A 166 3.31 8.07 5.84
C LEU A 166 1.88 7.86 5.36
N VAL A 167 1.22 6.76 5.73
CA VAL A 167 -0.15 6.44 5.29
C VAL A 167 -1.12 7.58 5.61
N PRO A 168 -1.14 8.17 6.82
CA PRO A 168 -1.93 9.37 7.09
C PRO A 168 -1.67 10.55 6.14
N PHE A 169 -0.41 10.82 5.78
CA PHE A 169 -0.08 11.90 4.85
C PHE A 169 -0.52 11.59 3.42
N ILE A 170 -0.37 10.35 2.97
CA ILE A 170 -0.87 9.89 1.67
C ILE A 170 -2.39 10.02 1.62
N LEU A 171 -3.08 9.58 2.67
CA LEU A 171 -4.53 9.70 2.79
C LEU A 171 -5.00 11.16 2.81
N LEU A 172 -4.28 12.04 3.49
CA LEU A 172 -4.54 13.47 3.45
C LEU A 172 -4.36 14.04 2.03
N PHE A 173 -3.30 13.63 1.33
CA PHE A 173 -3.05 14.05 -0.05
C PHE A 173 -4.15 13.56 -1.00
N VAL A 174 -4.58 12.30 -0.88
CA VAL A 174 -5.73 11.73 -1.62
C VAL A 174 -7.01 12.51 -1.33
N PHE A 175 -7.27 12.86 -0.07
CA PHE A 175 -8.42 13.69 0.29
C PHE A 175 -8.39 15.06 -0.39
N ILE A 176 -7.21 15.71 -0.46
CA ILE A 176 -7.06 16.99 -1.17
C ILE A 176 -7.36 16.83 -2.66
N ILE A 177 -6.90 15.74 -3.30
CA ILE A 177 -7.21 15.46 -4.72
C ILE A 177 -8.71 15.26 -4.93
N ILE A 178 -9.39 14.50 -4.07
CA ILE A 178 -10.85 14.29 -4.16
C ILE A 178 -11.58 15.62 -3.98
N LEU A 179 -11.17 16.42 -2.99
CA LEU A 179 -11.74 17.74 -2.73
C LEU A 179 -11.59 18.67 -3.93
N PHE A 180 -10.40 18.71 -4.51
CA PHE A 180 -10.11 19.53 -5.70
C PHE A 180 -10.92 19.06 -6.91
N SER A 181 -10.97 17.75 -7.16
CA SER A 181 -11.71 17.17 -8.28
C SER A 181 -13.21 17.47 -8.17
N THR A 182 -13.78 17.27 -6.98
CA THR A 182 -15.18 17.59 -6.70
C THR A 182 -15.47 19.09 -6.88
N ALA A 183 -14.55 19.97 -6.45
CA ALA A 183 -14.68 21.40 -6.66
C ALA A 183 -14.65 21.78 -8.15
N MET A 184 -13.76 21.17 -8.94
CA MET A 184 -13.69 21.38 -10.39
C MET A 184 -14.98 20.92 -11.08
N GLU A 185 -15.50 19.74 -10.75
CA GLU A 185 -16.78 19.24 -11.28
C GLU A 185 -17.93 20.22 -11.00
N VAL A 186 -18.04 20.69 -9.76
CA VAL A 186 -19.09 21.66 -9.38
C VAL A 186 -18.93 22.98 -10.13
N LEU A 187 -17.70 23.47 -10.32
CA LEU A 187 -17.44 24.68 -11.10
C LEU A 187 -17.81 24.50 -12.58
N LEU A 188 -17.47 23.36 -13.18
CA LEU A 188 -17.83 23.04 -14.56
C LEU A 188 -19.35 22.99 -14.73
N PHE A 189 -20.07 22.30 -13.84
CA PHE A 189 -21.53 22.25 -13.89
C PHE A 189 -22.17 23.62 -13.63
N ALA A 190 -21.57 24.44 -12.76
CA ALA A 190 -22.04 25.80 -12.57
C ALA A 190 -21.92 26.60 -13.87
N VAL A 191 -20.75 26.61 -14.51
CA VAL A 191 -20.54 27.34 -15.77
C VAL A 191 -21.49 26.86 -16.87
N LEU A 192 -21.65 25.53 -17.03
CA LEU A 192 -22.54 24.96 -18.05
C LEU A 192 -24.02 25.15 -17.75
N GLY A 193 -24.42 25.12 -16.47
CA GLY A 193 -25.82 25.33 -16.04
C GLY A 193 -26.24 26.80 -15.96
N PHE A 194 -25.31 27.74 -16.14
CA PHE A 194 -25.59 29.16 -16.34
C PHE A 194 -25.80 29.54 -17.83
N TYR A 195 -25.69 28.58 -18.76
CA TYR A 195 -26.06 28.70 -20.18
C TYR A 195 -27.30 27.87 -20.51
#